data_AF-A0A519X0H1-F1
#
_entry.id   AF-A0A519X0H1-F1
#
_cell.length_a   1.000
_cell.length_b   1.000
_cell.length_c   1.000
_cell.angle_alpha   90.00
_cell.angle_beta   90.00
_cell.angle_gamma   90.00
#
_symmetry.space_group_name_H-M   'P 1'
#
loop_
_entity.id
_entity.type
_entity.pdbx_description
1 polymer ?
#
loop_
_entity_poly.entity_id
_entity_poly.type
_entity_poly.pdbx_seq_one_letter_code
_entity_poly.pdbx_strand_id
1 'polypeptide(L)'
;MEEKGSISIHTENIFPIIKKFLYSDNEIFLRELVSNAVDAVQKIKRLAALGQYNGELGSPLVEVAVDKDAKTITISDNGLGMTAEEIKKYINQVAFSGASEFVEKFKDAKDANEIIGKFGLGFYSAFM
;
A
#
# COMPACT_ATOMS: atom_id res chain seq x y z
N MET A 1 -15.14 -17.04 9.95
CA MET A 1 -15.01 -16.41 11.27
C MET A 1 -14.46 -15.02 11.02
N GLU A 2 -15.20 -13.95 11.32
CA GLU A 2 -14.67 -12.59 11.21
C GLU A 2 -13.64 -12.39 12.33
N GLU A 3 -12.39 -12.09 11.98
CA GLU A 3 -11.35 -11.76 12.93
C GLU A 3 -11.31 -10.23 13.10
N LYS A 4 -11.78 -9.74 14.26
CA LYS A 4 -11.66 -8.33 14.62
C LYS A 4 -10.34 -8.13 15.36
N GLY A 5 -9.37 -7.52 14.69
CA GLY A 5 -8.13 -7.08 15.30
C GLY A 5 -8.19 -5.59 15.64
N SER A 6 -7.73 -5.21 16.83
CA SER A 6 -7.36 -3.82 17.08
C SER A 6 -5.99 -3.60 16.45
N ILE A 7 -5.90 -2.67 15.50
CA ILE A 7 -4.58 -2.12 15.14
C ILE A 7 -4.18 -1.27 16.35
N SER A 8 -3.34 -1.82 17.24
CA SER A 8 -2.72 -1.05 18.33
C SER A 8 -1.65 -0.16 17.70
N ILE A 9 -2.11 0.87 17.01
CA ILE A 9 -1.27 1.92 16.50
C ILE A 9 -0.89 2.76 17.73
N HIS A 10 0.40 2.96 17.96
CA HIS A 10 0.82 4.19 18.62
C HIS A 10 0.58 5.34 17.62
N THR A 11 -0.71 5.70 17.42
CA THR A 11 -1.21 6.66 16.42
C THR A 11 -0.50 7.99 16.51
N GLU A 12 -0.04 8.30 17.72
CA GLU A 12 0.73 9.47 18.12
C GLU A 12 1.98 9.70 17.26
N ASN A 13 2.59 8.64 16.72
CA ASN A 13 3.88 8.74 16.04
C ASN A 13 3.81 8.72 14.50
N ILE A 14 2.80 8.10 13.87
CA ILE A 14 2.83 7.88 12.39
C ILE A 14 2.04 8.92 11.60
N PHE A 15 0.89 9.36 12.11
CA PHE A 15 0.00 10.29 11.39
C PHE A 15 0.61 11.68 11.20
N PRO A 16 1.28 12.31 12.19
CA PRO A 16 1.94 13.60 11.97
C PRO A 16 2.98 13.57 10.84
N ILE A 17 3.49 12.39 10.51
CA ILE A 17 4.63 12.16 9.61
C ILE A 17 4.10 11.88 8.20
N ILE A 18 3.11 11.00 8.09
CA ILE A 18 2.25 10.87 6.91
C ILE A 18 1.76 12.26 6.49
N LYS A 19 1.21 13.04 7.43
CA LYS A 19 0.78 14.42 7.20
C LYS A 19 1.91 15.33 6.71
N LYS A 20 3.06 15.37 7.39
CA LYS A 20 4.18 16.27 7.02
C LYS A 20 4.75 16.01 5.63
N PHE A 21 4.78 14.75 5.18
CA PHE A 21 5.43 14.36 3.93
C PHE A 21 4.45 14.11 2.77
N LEU A 22 3.17 13.87 3.04
CA LEU A 22 2.19 13.57 2.01
C LEU A 22 1.22 14.74 1.70
N TYR A 23 1.12 15.77 2.57
CA TYR A 23 0.26 16.94 2.31
C TYR A 23 0.75 17.90 1.23
N SER A 24 1.86 17.62 0.56
CA SER A 24 2.27 18.44 -0.59
C SER A 24 1.40 18.18 -1.83
N ASP A 25 0.88 16.96 -2.02
CA ASP A 25 0.07 16.60 -3.19
C ASP A 25 -0.96 15.52 -2.87
N ASN A 26 -2.25 15.90 -2.89
CA ASN A 26 -3.39 14.99 -2.65
C ASN A 26 -3.54 13.90 -3.73
N GLU A 27 -2.75 13.93 -4.81
CA GLU A 27 -2.76 12.93 -5.88
C GLU A 27 -1.80 11.76 -5.63
N ILE A 28 -0.92 11.86 -4.63
CA ILE A 28 0.10 10.84 -4.35
C ILE A 28 -0.54 9.49 -4.01
N PHE A 29 -1.67 9.46 -3.29
CA PHE A 29 -2.29 8.19 -2.90
C PHE A 29 -2.70 7.34 -4.10
N LEU A 30 -3.22 7.98 -5.15
CA LEU A 30 -3.67 7.29 -6.33
C LEU A 30 -2.48 6.66 -7.06
N ARG A 31 -1.37 7.39 -7.18
CA ARG A 31 -0.11 6.88 -7.75
C ARG A 31 0.39 5.66 -6.99
N GLU A 32 0.46 5.73 -5.66
CA GLU A 32 0.99 4.65 -4.83
C GLU A 32 0.11 3.39 -4.90
N LEU A 33 -1.21 3.55 -4.78
CA LEU A 33 -2.13 2.42 -4.79
C LEU A 33 -2.20 1.74 -6.17
N VAL A 34 -2.21 2.52 -7.26
CA VAL A 34 -2.14 1.97 -8.62
C VAL A 34 -0.80 1.27 -8.86
N SER A 35 0.31 1.82 -8.35
CA SER A 35 1.63 1.17 -8.48
C SER A 35 1.65 -0.19 -7.76
N ASN A 36 1.10 -0.28 -6.55
CA ASN A 36 0.98 -1.53 -5.81
C ASN A 36 0.13 -2.57 -6.56
N ALA A 37 -0.99 -2.15 -7.15
CA ALA A 37 -1.85 -3.00 -7.96
C ALA A 37 -1.13 -3.55 -9.21
N VAL A 38 -0.38 -2.70 -9.92
CA VAL A 38 0.45 -3.10 -11.07
C VAL A 38 1.52 -4.12 -10.64
N ASP A 39 2.20 -3.88 -9.52
CA ASP A 39 3.20 -4.81 -8.98
C ASP A 39 2.60 -6.17 -8.65
N ALA A 40 1.39 -6.22 -8.07
CA ALA A 40 0.69 -7.46 -7.77
C ALA A 40 0.38 -8.26 -9.05
N VAL A 41 -0.08 -7.59 -10.10
CA VAL A 41 -0.36 -8.17 -11.42
C VAL A 41 0.92 -8.65 -12.12
N GLN A 42 2.01 -7.91 -12.00
CA GLN A 42 3.30 -8.33 -12.55
C GLN A 42 3.89 -9.55 -11.81
N LYS A 43 3.75 -9.59 -10.48
CA LYS A 43 4.22 -10.72 -9.66
C LYS A 43 3.51 -12.01 -10.05
N ILE A 44 2.18 -12.01 -10.18
CA ILE A 44 1.44 -13.23 -10.53
C ILE A 44 1.80 -13.74 -11.93
N LYS A 45 1.98 -12.84 -12.91
CA LYS A 45 2.48 -13.19 -14.25
C LYS A 45 3.84 -13.84 -14.20
N ARG A 46 4.76 -13.27 -13.41
CA ARG A 46 6.12 -13.78 -13.29
C ARG A 46 6.14 -15.17 -12.66
N LEU A 47 5.36 -15.39 -11.61
CA LEU A 47 5.23 -16.71 -10.97
C LEU A 47 4.67 -17.76 -11.93
N ALA A 48 3.65 -17.40 -12.72
CA ALA A 48 3.12 -18.29 -13.74
C ALA A 48 4.15 -18.61 -14.84
N ALA A 49 4.91 -17.61 -15.31
CA ALA A 49 5.98 -17.83 -16.29
C ALA A 49 7.10 -18.74 -15.76
N LEU A 50 7.31 -18.78 -14.45
CA LEU A 50 8.25 -19.68 -13.76
C LEU A 50 7.64 -21.05 -13.44
N GLY A 51 6.39 -21.32 -13.79
CA GLY A 51 5.68 -22.56 -13.44
C GLY A 51 5.35 -22.68 -11.94
N GLN A 52 5.38 -21.57 -11.21
CA GLN A 52 5.11 -21.51 -9.76
C GLN A 52 3.66 -21.09 -9.44
N TYR A 53 2.87 -20.81 -10.47
CA TYR A 53 1.44 -20.53 -10.34
C TYR A 53 0.67 -21.35 -11.38
N ASN A 54 -0.23 -22.20 -10.90
CA ASN A 54 -1.00 -23.15 -11.71
C ASN A 54 -2.49 -22.75 -11.82
N GLY A 55 -2.87 -21.59 -11.30
CA GLY A 55 -4.23 -21.08 -11.45
C GLY A 55 -4.47 -20.50 -12.85
N GLU A 56 -5.74 -20.28 -13.21
CA GLU A 56 -6.06 -19.53 -14.41
C GLU A 56 -5.60 -18.08 -14.25
N LEU A 57 -4.68 -17.67 -15.12
CA LEU A 57 -4.39 -16.27 -15.31
C LEU A 57 -5.50 -15.66 -16.18
N GLY A 58 -6.38 -14.89 -15.55
CA GLY A 58 -7.26 -13.98 -16.28
C GLY A 58 -6.47 -12.91 -17.04
N SER A 59 -7.17 -12.07 -17.80
CA SER A 59 -6.55 -10.90 -18.40
C SER A 59 -6.02 -9.97 -17.30
N PRO A 60 -4.72 -9.64 -17.31
CA PRO A 60 -4.10 -8.75 -16.33
C PRO A 60 -4.86 -7.42 -16.26
N LEU A 61 -5.35 -7.08 -15.08
CA LEU A 61 -6.28 -5.96 -14.91
C LEU A 61 -5.96 -5.20 -13.64
N VAL A 62 -5.86 -3.88 -13.78
CA VAL A 62 -5.97 -2.90 -12.70
C VAL A 62 -7.11 -1.98 -13.11
N GLU A 63 -8.11 -1.85 -12.24
CA GLU A 63 -9.28 -1.01 -12.45
C GLU A 63 -9.32 0.10 -11.40
N VAL A 64 -9.67 1.31 -11.84
CA VAL A 64 -9.93 2.46 -10.97
C VAL A 64 -11.35 2.91 -11.23
N ALA A 65 -12.24 2.64 -10.28
CA ALA A 65 -13.63 3.02 -10.32
C ALA A 65 -13.88 4.22 -9.40
N VAL A 66 -14.70 5.17 -9.87
CA VAL A 66 -15.10 6.35 -9.09
C VAL A 66 -16.61 6.34 -8.93
N ASP A 67 -17.06 6.26 -7.69
CA ASP A 67 -18.48 6.38 -7.33
C ASP A 67 -18.70 7.73 -6.63
N LYS A 68 -19.44 8.61 -7.31
CA LYS A 68 -19.73 9.95 -6.80
C LYS A 68 -20.78 9.95 -5.70
N ASP A 69 -21.72 9.02 -5.76
CA ASP A 69 -22.83 8.93 -4.81
C ASP A 69 -22.34 8.35 -3.49
N ALA A 70 -21.52 7.28 -3.56
CA ALA A 70 -20.86 6.69 -2.41
C ALA A 70 -19.64 7.51 -1.92
N LYS A 71 -19.16 8.46 -2.73
CA LYS A 71 -17.93 9.24 -2.48
C LYS A 71 -16.70 8.34 -2.29
N THR A 72 -16.58 7.31 -3.11
CA THR A 72 -15.49 6.33 -3.02
C THR A 72 -14.69 6.28 -4.32
N ILE A 73 -13.38 6.07 -4.17
CA ILE A 73 -12.50 5.65 -5.25
C ILE A 73 -12.08 4.22 -4.92
N THR A 74 -12.35 3.29 -5.83
CA THR A 74 -12.01 1.88 -5.67
C THR A 74 -10.91 1.52 -6.65
N ILE A 75 -9.82 0.98 -6.13
CA ILE A 75 -8.72 0.43 -6.93
C ILE A 75 -8.76 -1.08 -6.74
N SER A 76 -8.88 -1.81 -7.84
CA SER A 76 -8.99 -3.27 -7.83
C SER A 76 -8.01 -3.88 -8.82
N ASP A 77 -7.42 -5.01 -8.44
CA ASP A 77 -6.54 -5.78 -9.30
C ASP A 77 -6.83 -7.27 -9.20
N ASN A 78 -6.44 -8.00 -10.23
CA ASN A 78 -6.45 -9.47 -10.23
C ASN A 78 -5.03 -10.04 -10.13
N GLY A 79 -4.17 -9.37 -9.37
CA GLY A 79 -2.80 -9.77 -9.12
C GLY A 79 -2.67 -10.93 -8.14
N LEU A 80 -1.46 -11.07 -7.58
CA LEU A 80 -1.13 -12.16 -6.66
C LEU A 80 -2.01 -12.18 -5.39
N GLY A 81 -2.51 -11.00 -4.98
CA GLY A 81 -3.20 -10.83 -3.71
C GLY A 81 -2.27 -11.00 -2.51
N MET A 82 -2.86 -11.14 -1.33
CA MET A 82 -2.17 -11.41 -0.08
C MET A 82 -2.96 -12.42 0.76
N THR A 83 -2.26 -13.29 1.49
CA THR A 83 -2.87 -14.12 2.52
C THR A 83 -3.17 -13.31 3.79
N ALA A 84 -3.99 -13.85 4.69
CA ALA A 84 -4.26 -13.20 5.98
C ALA A 84 -2.99 -12.94 6.81
N GLU A 85 -2.02 -13.87 6.74
CA GLU A 85 -0.73 -13.75 7.43
C GLU A 85 0.13 -12.65 6.83
N GLU A 86 0.11 -12.51 5.51
CA GLU A 86 0.81 -11.45 4.79
C GLU A 86 0.20 -10.08 5.09
N ILE A 87 -1.12 -9.97 5.19
CA ILE A 87 -1.79 -8.74 5.63
C ILE A 87 -1.32 -8.38 7.04
N LYS A 88 -1.33 -9.34 7.97
CA LYS A 88 -0.89 -9.11 9.36
C LYS A 88 0.58 -8.70 9.42
N LYS A 89 1.43 -9.28 8.59
CA LYS A 89 2.86 -8.95 8.56
C LYS A 89 3.12 -7.61 7.88
N TYR A 90 2.69 -7.42 6.64
CA TYR A 90 3.09 -6.28 5.82
C TYR A 90 2.26 -5.02 6.10
N ILE A 91 0.95 -5.17 6.27
CA ILE A 91 0.07 -4.06 6.64
C ILE A 91 0.17 -3.85 8.15
N ASN A 92 -0.02 -4.86 9.00
CA ASN A 92 -0.12 -4.58 10.44
C ASN A 92 1.21 -4.50 11.22
N GLN A 93 2.36 -4.95 10.71
CA GLN A 93 3.63 -4.96 11.48
C GLN A 93 4.76 -4.18 10.80
N VAL A 94 5.07 -4.49 9.54
CA VAL A 94 6.22 -3.93 8.80
C VAL A 94 6.04 -2.45 8.55
N ALA A 95 4.81 -2.00 8.31
CA ALA A 95 4.47 -0.58 8.26
C ALA A 95 4.95 0.21 9.49
N PHE A 96 4.88 -0.38 10.68
CA PHE A 96 5.21 0.32 11.92
C PHE A 96 6.70 0.29 12.24
N SER A 97 7.37 -0.84 12.00
CA SER A 97 8.82 -0.93 12.15
C SER A 97 9.52 -0.04 11.11
N GLY A 98 9.04 -0.07 9.87
CA GLY A 98 9.54 0.77 8.78
C GLY A 98 9.30 2.25 9.03
N ALA A 99 8.11 2.63 9.50
CA ALA A 99 7.81 4.02 9.83
C ALA A 99 8.68 4.57 10.96
N SER A 100 8.97 3.80 12.02
CA SER A 100 9.76 4.32 13.13
C SER A 100 11.23 4.57 12.74
N GLU A 101 11.83 3.64 11.98
CA GLU A 101 13.18 3.80 11.43
C GLU A 101 13.24 4.89 10.36
N PHE A 102 12.18 5.00 9.55
CA PHE A 102 11.99 6.07 8.58
C PHE A 102 12.04 7.45 9.25
N VAL A 103 11.37 7.59 10.38
CA VAL A 103 11.33 8.86 11.11
C VAL A 103 12.71 9.25 11.60
N GLU A 104 13.45 8.34 12.23
CA GLU A 104 14.80 8.63 12.71
C GLU A 104 15.76 9.01 11.57
N LYS A 105 15.69 8.33 10.42
CA LYS A 105 16.61 8.58 9.30
C LYS A 105 16.30 9.87 8.52
N PHE A 106 15.06 10.35 8.53
CA PHE A 106 14.62 11.39 7.60
C PHE A 106 14.01 12.63 8.28
N LYS A 107 14.24 12.84 9.59
CA LYS A 107 13.83 14.08 10.30
C LYS A 107 14.27 15.36 9.58
N ASP A 108 15.42 15.30 8.92
CA ASP A 108 16.09 16.44 8.26
C ASP A 108 16.03 16.41 6.72
N ALA A 109 15.36 15.42 6.12
CA ALA A 109 15.28 15.30 4.66
C ALA A 109 14.24 16.28 4.08
N LYS A 110 14.62 16.98 3.00
CA LYS A 110 13.79 18.01 2.35
C LYS A 110 12.86 17.48 1.25
N ASP A 111 13.12 16.29 0.73
CA ASP A 111 12.44 15.79 -0.48
C ASP A 111 11.66 14.51 -0.19
N ALA A 112 10.34 14.64 -0.05
CA ALA A 112 9.43 13.58 0.36
C ALA A 112 9.15 12.53 -0.74
N ASN A 113 9.30 12.94 -2.00
CA ASN A 113 8.75 12.22 -3.15
C ASN A 113 9.54 10.96 -3.53
N GLU A 114 10.87 10.96 -3.42
CA GLU A 114 11.68 9.75 -3.70
C GLU A 114 11.62 8.68 -2.60
N ILE A 115 11.05 9.05 -1.47
CA ILE A 115 11.21 8.34 -0.22
C ILE A 115 10.06 7.36 0.02
N ILE A 116 8.82 7.74 -0.32
CA ILE A 116 7.60 6.95 -0.06
C ILE A 116 7.63 5.60 -0.77
N GLY A 117 8.08 5.58 -2.03
CA GLY A 117 8.15 4.35 -2.84
C GLY A 117 9.16 3.31 -2.32
N LYS A 118 10.11 3.70 -1.46
CA LYS A 118 11.17 2.79 -0.96
C LYS A 118 10.82 2.09 0.35
N PHE A 119 9.89 2.62 1.15
CA PHE A 119 9.63 2.13 2.52
C PHE A 119 8.32 1.35 2.68
N GLY A 120 7.58 1.11 1.60
CA GLY A 120 6.33 0.33 1.66
C GLY A 120 5.20 1.03 2.43
N LEU A 121 5.30 2.35 2.60
CA LEU A 121 4.27 3.17 3.26
C LEU A 121 3.19 3.66 2.30
N GLY A 122 3.30 3.35 0.99
CA GLY A 122 2.35 3.77 -0.04
C GLY A 122 0.91 3.40 0.25
N PHE A 123 0.63 2.30 0.96
CA PHE A 123 -0.74 1.96 1.40
C PHE A 123 -1.35 3.02 2.33
N TYR A 124 -0.56 3.60 3.24
CA TYR A 124 -1.07 4.56 4.24
C TYR A 124 -1.35 5.95 3.66
N SER A 125 -0.88 6.22 2.46
CA SER A 125 -1.26 7.42 1.71
C SER A 125 -2.77 7.51 1.47
N ALA A 126 -3.49 6.38 1.52
CA ALA A 126 -4.95 6.33 1.41
C ALA A 126 -5.72 6.99 2.56
N PHE A 127 -5.06 7.27 3.69
CA PHE A 127 -5.68 7.90 4.88
C PHE A 127 -5.42 9.41 4.98
N MET A 128 -4.95 10.04 3.90
CA MET A 128 -4.85 11.50 3.78
C MET A 128 -6.20 12.16 3.59
#